data_AF-A0ABD0WQ02-F1
#
_entry.id   AF-A0ABD0WQ02-F1
#
_cell.length_a   1.000
_cell.length_b   1.000
_cell.length_c   1.000
_cell.angle_alpha   90.00
_cell.angle_beta   90.00
_cell.angle_gamma   90.00
#
_symmetry.space_group_name_H-M   'P 1'
#
loop_
_entity.id
_entity.type
_entity.pdbx_description
1 polymer ?
#
loop_
_entity_poly.entity_id
_entity_poly.type
_entity_poly.pdbx_seq_one_letter_code
_entity_poly.pdbx_strand_id
1 'polypeptide(L)'
;MITQVNSELNTEIRRERRLKQKERREDNREPQSAEGRESILQSKTYCRQMIKHVYRKERPEASKETWMTREQPPPGERRLKMGLRRQCVSVEAKGSEKRTPSEPVPLQFISALKLKSFREEMKRAVNAELHHPGQCERCLQQQATLSLNTFIRRKTTQLDAGTLEAKLQVHLCNRDAVCLLGEFLRDIPKPSDAPNWIWKQLQARERCTQQPGLAAE
;
A
#
# COMPACT_ATOMS: atom_id res chain seq x y z
N MET A 1 -1.14 -43.80 30.33
CA MET A 1 -1.23 -42.32 30.34
C MET A 1 -0.42 -41.68 29.21
N ILE A 2 0.87 -42.00 29.02
CA ILE A 2 1.71 -41.40 27.95
C ILE A 2 1.18 -41.66 26.53
N THR A 3 0.61 -42.84 26.26
CA THR A 3 0.04 -43.20 24.95
C THR A 3 -1.22 -42.41 24.58
N GLN A 4 -2.00 -42.00 25.58
CA GLN A 4 -3.22 -41.23 25.40
C GLN A 4 -2.93 -39.74 25.15
N VAL A 5 -1.94 -39.18 25.87
CA VAL A 5 -1.44 -37.83 25.60
C VAL A 5 -0.82 -37.74 24.19
N ASN A 6 -0.12 -38.78 23.76
CA ASN A 6 0.46 -38.82 22.41
C ASN A 6 -0.60 -38.94 21.30
N SER A 7 -1.71 -39.66 21.52
CA SER A 7 -2.77 -39.74 20.52
C SER A 7 -3.52 -38.40 20.40
N GLU A 8 -3.80 -37.73 21.52
CA GLU A 8 -4.43 -36.41 21.56
C GLU A 8 -3.56 -35.35 20.87
N LEU A 9 -2.26 -35.29 21.19
CA LEU A 9 -1.32 -34.36 20.56
C LEU A 9 -1.22 -34.58 19.04
N ASN A 10 -1.23 -35.85 18.59
CA ASN A 10 -1.22 -36.18 17.17
C ASN A 10 -2.52 -35.80 16.45
N THR A 11 -3.67 -35.85 17.13
CA THR A 11 -4.93 -35.37 16.55
C THR A 11 -4.95 -33.86 16.39
N GLU A 12 -4.38 -33.12 17.34
CA GLU A 12 -4.34 -31.66 17.30
C GLU A 12 -3.39 -31.14 16.21
N ILE A 13 -2.20 -31.75 16.09
CA ILE A 13 -1.27 -31.46 14.98
C ILE A 13 -1.92 -31.70 13.61
N ARG A 14 -2.76 -32.74 13.48
CA ARG A 14 -3.50 -33.02 12.23
C ARG A 14 -4.59 -31.98 11.98
N ARG A 15 -5.29 -31.49 13.01
CA ARG A 15 -6.28 -30.40 12.88
C ARG A 15 -5.63 -29.10 12.46
N GLU A 16 -4.53 -28.71 13.08
CA GLU A 16 -3.79 -27.50 12.71
C GLU A 16 -3.31 -27.54 11.25
N ARG A 17 -2.81 -28.70 10.79
CA ARG A 17 -2.39 -28.86 9.39
C ARG A 17 -3.56 -28.69 8.42
N ARG A 18 -4.75 -29.22 8.75
CA ARG A 18 -5.96 -29.06 7.94
C ARG A 18 -6.44 -27.61 7.91
N LEU A 19 -6.40 -26.90 9.04
CA LEU A 19 -6.77 -25.48 9.13
C LEU A 19 -5.80 -24.61 8.33
N LYS A 20 -4.48 -24.81 8.48
CA LYS A 20 -3.45 -24.12 7.68
C LYS A 20 -3.58 -24.40 6.18
N GLN A 21 -4.00 -25.60 5.79
CA GLN A 21 -4.23 -25.94 4.39
C GLN A 21 -5.51 -25.29 3.83
N LYS A 22 -6.56 -25.16 4.66
CA LYS A 22 -7.79 -24.44 4.29
C LYS A 22 -7.54 -22.93 4.14
N GLU A 23 -6.78 -22.34 5.05
CA GLU A 23 -6.40 -20.92 5.02
C GLU A 23 -5.59 -20.57 3.75
N ARG A 24 -4.61 -21.40 3.37
CA ARG A 24 -3.88 -21.23 2.09
C ARG A 24 -4.76 -21.32 0.85
N ARG A 25 -5.87 -22.07 0.90
CA ARG A 25 -6.83 -22.17 -0.20
C ARG A 25 -7.73 -20.95 -0.28
N GLU A 26 -8.04 -20.32 0.85
CA GLU A 26 -8.83 -19.09 0.91
C GLU A 26 -8.01 -17.86 0.49
N ASP A 27 -6.72 -17.78 0.85
CA ASP A 27 -5.82 -16.71 0.40
C ASP A 27 -5.55 -16.73 -1.12
N ASN A 28 -5.63 -17.90 -1.77
CA ASN A 28 -5.51 -18.05 -3.22
C ASN A 28 -6.86 -17.94 -3.97
N ARG A 29 -7.94 -17.56 -3.29
CA ARG A 29 -9.26 -17.46 -3.90
C ARG A 29 -9.34 -16.16 -4.70
N GLU A 30 -9.25 -16.30 -6.02
CA GLU A 30 -9.37 -15.19 -6.97
C GLU A 30 -10.72 -14.45 -6.78
N PRO A 31 -10.76 -13.11 -6.84
CA PRO A 31 -11.98 -12.33 -6.58
C PRO A 31 -13.15 -12.87 -7.41
N GLN A 32 -14.26 -13.25 -6.77
CA GLN A 32 -15.39 -13.89 -7.46
C GLN A 32 -16.36 -12.89 -8.12
N SER A 33 -16.19 -11.59 -7.88
CA SER A 33 -16.95 -10.55 -8.58
C SER A 33 -16.41 -10.36 -10.00
N ALA A 34 -17.30 -10.42 -10.98
CA ALA A 34 -17.00 -10.18 -12.40
C ALA A 34 -16.38 -8.79 -12.62
N GLU A 35 -16.87 -7.77 -11.91
CA GLU A 35 -16.38 -6.39 -11.97
C GLU A 35 -14.93 -6.25 -11.47
N GLY A 36 -14.57 -7.00 -10.41
CA GLY A 36 -13.21 -7.00 -9.86
C GLY A 36 -12.20 -7.65 -10.81
N ARG A 37 -12.61 -8.71 -11.53
CA ARG A 37 -11.75 -9.40 -12.52
C ARG A 37 -11.50 -8.53 -13.74
N GLU A 38 -12.53 -7.81 -14.19
CA GLU A 38 -12.45 -6.95 -15.37
C GLU A 38 -11.56 -5.72 -15.11
N SER A 39 -11.66 -5.11 -13.93
CA SER A 39 -10.78 -4.01 -13.50
C SER A 39 -9.30 -4.41 -13.41
N ILE A 40 -9.01 -5.59 -12.85
CA ILE A 40 -7.63 -6.13 -12.77
C ILE A 40 -7.09 -6.47 -14.17
N LEU A 41 -7.94 -7.02 -15.05
CA LEU A 41 -7.55 -7.35 -16.42
C LEU A 41 -7.28 -6.09 -17.24
N GLN A 42 -8.13 -5.06 -17.13
CA GLN A 42 -7.95 -3.76 -17.75
C GLN A 42 -6.64 -3.10 -17.31
N SER A 43 -6.36 -3.09 -16.00
CA SER A 43 -5.09 -2.56 -15.46
C SER A 43 -3.86 -3.31 -16.00
N LYS A 44 -3.91 -4.66 -16.03
CA LYS A 44 -2.83 -5.48 -16.62
C LYS A 44 -2.64 -5.21 -18.11
N THR A 45 -3.71 -5.03 -18.87
CA THR A 45 -3.63 -4.72 -20.31
C THR A 45 -3.05 -3.33 -20.56
N TYR A 46 -3.44 -2.33 -19.75
CA TYR A 46 -2.91 -0.98 -19.81
C TYR A 46 -1.39 -0.94 -19.55
N CYS A 47 -0.94 -1.58 -18.46
CA CYS A 47 0.49 -1.67 -18.15
C CYS A 47 1.28 -2.35 -19.28
N ARG A 48 0.74 -3.42 -19.88
CA ARG A 48 1.39 -4.13 -20.99
C ARG A 48 1.48 -3.27 -22.26
N GLN A 49 0.45 -2.47 -22.55
CA GLN A 49 0.45 -1.54 -23.69
C GLN A 49 1.44 -0.40 -23.48
N MET A 50 1.48 0.18 -22.27
CA MET A 50 2.41 1.24 -21.91
C MET A 50 3.86 0.80 -22.02
N ILE A 51 4.20 -0.39 -21.50
CA ILE A 51 5.54 -0.98 -21.65
C ILE A 51 5.89 -1.10 -23.14
N LYS A 52 5.01 -1.68 -23.97
CA LYS A 52 5.25 -1.78 -25.43
C LYS A 52 5.44 -0.42 -26.10
N HIS A 53 4.77 0.62 -25.63
CA HIS A 53 4.91 1.97 -26.18
C HIS A 53 6.26 2.60 -25.82
N VAL A 54 6.72 2.41 -24.59
CA VAL A 54 8.05 2.86 -24.14
C VAL A 54 9.14 2.15 -24.96
N TYR A 55 9.06 0.82 -25.08
CA TYR A 55 10.04 0.04 -25.86
C TYR A 55 10.05 0.38 -27.36
N ARG A 56 8.90 0.74 -27.96
CA ARG A 56 8.85 1.21 -29.36
C ARG A 56 9.38 2.63 -29.53
N LYS A 57 9.25 3.50 -28.52
CA LYS A 57 9.73 4.88 -28.56
C LYS A 57 11.25 4.98 -28.40
N GLU A 58 11.86 4.01 -27.73
CA GLU A 58 13.32 3.93 -27.54
C GLU A 58 14.08 3.33 -28.75
N ARG A 59 13.39 2.73 -29.72
CA ARG A 59 13.98 2.27 -30.99
C ARG A 59 13.16 2.74 -32.20
N PRO A 60 13.47 3.91 -32.79
CA PRO A 60 13.09 4.16 -34.16
C PRO A 60 14.04 3.33 -35.06
N GLU A 61 13.53 2.20 -35.58
CA GLU A 61 14.05 1.45 -36.74
C GLU A 61 15.55 1.62 -37.03
N ALA A 62 16.40 0.88 -36.31
CA ALA A 62 17.77 0.64 -36.73
C ALA A 62 17.93 -0.85 -37.02
N SER A 63 18.00 -1.14 -38.32
CA SER A 63 18.78 -2.19 -38.97
C SER A 63 18.89 -3.53 -38.24
N LYS A 64 18.29 -4.54 -38.87
CA LYS A 64 18.72 -5.94 -38.77
C LYS A 64 20.24 -5.99 -38.90
N GLU A 65 20.96 -6.39 -37.86
CA GLU A 65 22.17 -7.23 -37.92
C GLU A 65 22.81 -7.46 -36.55
N THR A 66 23.22 -8.71 -36.35
CA THR A 66 24.35 -9.14 -35.51
C THR A 66 24.18 -9.11 -33.99
N TRP A 67 23.55 -10.17 -33.47
CA TRP A 67 23.74 -10.62 -32.07
C TRP A 67 24.59 -11.89 -32.04
N MET A 68 25.87 -11.79 -32.35
CA MET A 68 26.85 -12.84 -32.09
C MET A 68 28.24 -12.22 -31.93
N THR A 69 28.53 -11.61 -30.77
CA THR A 69 29.87 -11.75 -30.17
C THR A 69 29.80 -11.46 -28.68
N ARG A 70 30.21 -12.46 -27.91
CA ARG A 70 30.59 -12.40 -26.50
C ARG A 70 32.04 -11.92 -26.46
N GLU A 71 32.32 -10.81 -25.79
CA GLU A 71 33.66 -10.43 -25.36
C GLU A 71 33.60 -10.07 -23.86
N GLN A 72 34.47 -10.71 -23.09
CA GLN A 72 34.70 -10.45 -21.66
C GLN A 72 35.24 -9.03 -21.44
N PRO A 73 35.13 -8.46 -20.22
CA PRO A 73 35.78 -7.19 -19.91
C PRO A 73 37.31 -7.39 -19.76
N PRO A 74 38.16 -6.51 -20.30
CA PRO A 74 39.60 -6.56 -20.06
C PRO A 74 39.95 -6.06 -18.65
N PRO A 75 40.99 -6.61 -17.99
CA PRO A 75 41.42 -6.18 -16.67
C PRO A 75 42.45 -5.05 -16.78
N GLY A 76 42.22 -4.00 -15.98
CA GLY A 76 43.27 -3.09 -15.51
C GLY A 76 43.73 -2.02 -16.50
N GLU A 77 43.19 -0.81 -16.35
CA GLU A 77 43.92 0.39 -16.74
C GLU A 77 43.76 1.48 -15.67
N ARG A 78 44.87 1.70 -14.97
CA ARG A 78 45.10 2.90 -14.16
C ARG A 78 45.17 4.07 -15.13
N ARG A 79 44.26 5.05 -15.04
CA ARG A 79 44.50 6.37 -15.61
C ARG A 79 43.87 7.50 -14.79
N LEU A 80 44.76 8.11 -14.02
CA LEU A 80 44.89 9.55 -13.78
C LEU A 80 43.60 10.34 -13.52
N LYS A 81 43.38 10.65 -12.24
CA LYS A 81 42.60 11.80 -11.81
C LYS A 81 43.25 13.08 -12.36
N MET A 82 42.78 13.59 -13.50
CA MET A 82 42.96 15.00 -13.82
C MET A 82 41.79 15.77 -13.24
N GLY A 83 42.04 16.48 -12.14
CA GLY A 83 41.10 17.46 -11.63
C GLY A 83 40.90 18.55 -12.69
N LEU A 84 39.65 18.78 -13.08
CA LEU A 84 39.29 20.03 -13.77
C LEU A 84 39.45 21.18 -12.77
N ARG A 85 40.67 21.68 -12.65
CA ARG A 85 40.97 22.97 -12.05
C ARG A 85 40.38 24.01 -12.99
N ARG A 86 39.20 24.53 -12.68
CA ARG A 86 38.66 25.72 -13.34
C ARG A 86 39.66 26.86 -13.12
N GLN A 87 40.45 27.15 -14.14
CA GLN A 87 41.30 28.34 -14.15
C GLN A 87 40.40 29.52 -14.51
N CYS A 88 39.98 30.28 -13.51
CA CYS A 88 39.48 31.63 -13.72
C CYS A 88 40.70 32.47 -14.13
N VAL A 89 40.82 32.80 -15.40
CA VAL A 89 41.77 33.80 -15.88
C VAL A 89 41.12 35.16 -15.65
N SER A 90 41.51 35.83 -14.57
CA SER A 90 41.24 37.26 -14.38
C SER A 90 42.09 38.02 -15.40
N VAL A 91 41.46 38.59 -16.42
CA VAL A 91 42.13 39.50 -17.36
C VAL A 91 42.05 40.90 -16.75
N GLU A 92 43.20 41.45 -16.37
CA GLU A 92 43.32 42.83 -15.91
C GLU A 92 43.10 43.81 -17.06
N ALA A 93 42.31 44.85 -16.78
CA ALA A 93 41.95 45.88 -17.73
C ALA A 93 43.04 46.97 -17.81
N LYS A 94 43.64 47.15 -18.99
CA LYS A 94 44.27 48.40 -19.38
C LYS A 94 43.89 48.79 -20.80
N GLY A 95 43.61 50.08 -20.98
CA GLY A 95 43.74 50.79 -22.24
C GLY A 95 42.44 50.90 -23.06
N SER A 96 42.09 52.14 -23.38
CA SER A 96 40.92 52.57 -24.14
C SER A 96 40.92 52.06 -25.58
N GLU A 97 39.85 51.38 -25.98
CA GLU A 97 39.37 51.43 -27.37
C GLU A 97 37.86 51.17 -27.41
N LYS A 98 37.17 51.85 -28.33
CA LYS A 98 35.71 51.97 -28.42
C LYS A 98 35.01 50.62 -28.28
N ARG A 99 34.20 50.45 -27.23
CA ARG A 99 33.34 49.27 -27.06
C ARG A 99 32.28 49.26 -28.15
N THR A 100 32.51 48.47 -29.19
CA THR A 100 31.43 48.01 -30.06
C THR A 100 30.41 47.25 -29.20
N PRO A 101 29.10 47.38 -29.45
CA PRO A 101 28.11 46.53 -28.81
C PRO A 101 28.52 45.09 -29.09
N SER A 102 28.75 44.31 -28.02
CA SER A 102 29.08 42.90 -28.11
C SER A 102 28.10 42.24 -29.07
N GLU A 103 28.62 41.71 -30.17
CA GLU A 103 27.84 41.07 -31.21
C GLU A 103 26.91 40.02 -30.57
N PRO A 104 25.59 40.09 -30.81
CA PRO A 104 24.65 39.22 -30.12
C PRO A 104 24.98 37.77 -30.47
N VAL A 105 25.22 36.96 -29.43
CA VAL A 105 25.56 35.54 -29.59
C VAL A 105 24.51 34.89 -30.49
N PRO A 106 24.90 34.26 -31.61
CA PRO A 106 23.95 33.67 -32.54
C PRO A 106 23.02 32.67 -31.84
N LEU A 107 21.71 32.80 -32.04
CA LEU A 107 20.69 31.93 -31.43
C LEU A 107 20.93 30.44 -31.74
N GLN A 108 21.49 30.15 -32.92
CA GLN A 108 21.86 28.80 -33.33
C GLN A 108 22.93 28.19 -32.41
N PHE A 109 23.87 29.01 -31.94
CA PHE A 109 24.92 28.58 -31.00
C PHE A 109 24.35 28.26 -29.63
N ILE A 110 23.45 29.10 -29.11
CA ILE A 110 22.73 28.85 -27.85
C ILE A 110 21.90 27.57 -27.96
N SER A 111 21.19 27.40 -29.07
CA SER A 111 20.38 26.21 -29.33
C SER A 111 21.23 24.94 -29.39
N ALA A 112 22.39 25.01 -30.05
CA ALA A 112 23.35 23.90 -30.11
C ALA A 112 23.93 23.55 -28.73
N LEU A 113 24.25 24.56 -27.90
CA LEU A 113 24.71 24.35 -26.53
C LEU A 113 23.64 23.71 -25.65
N LYS A 114 22.39 24.18 -25.74
CA LYS A 114 21.25 23.57 -25.02
C LYS A 114 21.09 22.10 -25.38
N LEU A 115 21.14 21.78 -26.67
CA LEU A 115 21.00 20.40 -27.15
C LEU A 115 22.16 19.51 -26.68
N LYS A 116 23.40 20.03 -26.69
CA LYS A 116 24.58 19.33 -26.18
C LYS A 116 24.47 19.08 -24.68
N SER A 117 24.11 20.10 -23.89
CA SER A 117 23.91 19.95 -22.45
C SER A 117 22.82 18.93 -22.13
N PHE A 118 21.68 19.00 -22.82
CA PHE A 118 20.60 18.03 -22.67
C PHE A 118 21.05 16.60 -23.00
N ARG A 119 21.79 16.41 -24.09
CA ARG A 119 22.33 15.09 -24.47
C ARG A 119 23.30 14.55 -23.42
N GLU A 120 24.15 15.39 -22.86
CA GLU A 120 25.08 14.99 -21.79
C GLU A 120 24.35 14.68 -20.48
N GLU A 121 23.29 15.42 -20.15
CA GLU A 121 22.44 15.12 -19.01
C GLU A 121 21.73 13.78 -19.16
N MET A 122 21.21 13.48 -20.35
CA MET A 122 20.63 12.16 -20.65
C MET A 122 21.66 11.04 -20.55
N LYS A 123 22.88 11.23 -21.07
CA LYS A 123 23.96 10.24 -20.92
C LYS A 123 24.31 10.00 -19.45
N ARG A 124 24.38 11.06 -18.64
CA ARG A 124 24.61 10.92 -17.20
C ARG A 124 23.45 10.22 -16.50
N ALA A 125 22.21 10.50 -16.88
CA ALA A 125 21.03 9.86 -16.31
C ALA A 125 20.97 8.35 -16.63
N VAL A 126 21.35 7.94 -17.85
CA VAL A 126 21.44 6.52 -18.23
C VAL A 126 22.54 5.79 -17.47
N ASN A 127 23.67 6.46 -17.25
CA ASN A 127 24.81 5.90 -16.51
C ASN A 127 24.71 6.12 -15.00
N ALA A 128 23.67 6.80 -14.52
CA ALA A 128 23.44 6.97 -13.10
C ALA A 128 23.00 5.62 -12.55
N GLU A 129 23.77 5.08 -11.59
CA GLU A 129 23.37 3.88 -10.88
C GLU A 129 22.04 4.12 -10.18
N LEU A 130 20.98 3.50 -10.69
CA LEU A 130 19.69 3.53 -10.05
C LEU A 130 19.77 2.75 -8.74
N HIS A 131 19.13 3.29 -7.70
CA HIS A 131 19.01 2.57 -6.45
C HIS A 131 18.17 1.30 -6.66
N HIS A 132 18.67 0.16 -6.16
CA HIS A 132 17.99 -1.13 -6.24
C HIS A 132 17.47 -1.54 -4.85
N PRO A 133 16.19 -1.29 -4.52
CA PRO A 133 15.65 -1.57 -3.19
C PRO A 133 15.78 -3.04 -2.77
N GLY A 134 15.74 -3.98 -3.72
CA GLY A 134 15.88 -5.41 -3.45
C GLY A 134 17.31 -5.87 -3.12
N GLN A 135 18.31 -5.01 -3.30
CA GLN A 135 19.71 -5.29 -2.96
C GLN A 135 20.22 -4.36 -1.84
N CYS A 136 19.47 -3.30 -1.51
CA CYS A 136 19.79 -2.42 -0.41
C CYS A 136 19.29 -2.99 0.92
N GLU A 137 20.22 -3.27 1.83
CA GLU A 137 19.91 -3.79 3.16
C GLU A 137 18.90 -2.93 3.93
N ARG A 138 19.03 -1.59 3.88
CA ARG A 138 18.08 -0.68 4.54
C ARG A 138 16.66 -0.82 3.99
N CYS A 139 16.52 -0.91 2.66
CA CYS A 139 15.22 -1.06 2.03
C CYS A 139 14.61 -2.44 2.30
N LEU A 140 15.42 -3.50 2.28
CA LEU A 140 14.99 -4.85 2.64
C LEU A 140 14.55 -4.91 4.10
N GLN A 141 15.28 -4.29 5.02
CA GLN A 141 14.92 -4.23 6.43
C GLN A 141 13.59 -3.49 6.63
N GLN A 142 13.41 -2.35 5.97
CA GLN A 142 12.17 -1.60 6.04
C GLN A 142 10.99 -2.38 5.44
N GLN A 143 11.20 -3.08 4.33
CA GLN A 143 10.21 -3.99 3.76
C GLN A 143 9.85 -5.13 4.71
N ALA A 144 10.82 -5.72 5.39
CA ALA A 144 10.60 -6.75 6.41
C ALA A 144 9.75 -6.19 7.57
N THR A 145 10.10 -5.02 8.10
CA THR A 145 9.33 -4.36 9.16
C THR A 145 7.89 -4.05 8.75
N LEU A 146 7.68 -3.56 7.52
CA LEU A 146 6.34 -3.32 7.00
C LEU A 146 5.56 -4.64 6.87
N SER A 147 6.18 -5.68 6.31
CA SER A 147 5.53 -6.99 6.16
C SER A 147 5.11 -7.58 7.51
N LEU A 148 5.97 -7.48 8.53
CA LEU A 148 5.66 -7.91 9.89
C LEU A 148 4.48 -7.14 10.48
N ASN A 149 4.49 -5.80 10.35
CA ASN A 149 3.38 -4.97 10.84
C ASN A 149 2.06 -5.32 10.16
N THR A 150 2.07 -5.53 8.83
CA THR A 150 0.86 -5.93 8.10
C THR A 150 0.35 -7.30 8.54
N PHE A 151 1.27 -8.25 8.79
CA PHE A 151 0.92 -9.58 9.28
C PHE A 151 0.27 -9.50 10.66
N ILE A 152 0.89 -8.78 11.60
CA ILE A 152 0.37 -8.59 12.96
C ILE A 152 -1.03 -7.98 12.90
N ARG A 153 -1.20 -6.85 12.19
CA ARG A 153 -2.51 -6.21 12.04
C ARG A 153 -3.57 -7.17 11.52
N ARG A 154 -3.25 -7.90 10.44
CA ARG A 154 -4.18 -8.87 9.85
C ARG A 154 -4.58 -9.96 10.85
N LYS A 155 -3.62 -10.50 11.61
CA LYS A 155 -3.88 -11.56 12.59
C LYS A 155 -4.66 -11.05 13.80
N THR A 156 -4.34 -9.86 14.30
CA THR A 156 -5.10 -9.20 15.36
C THR A 156 -6.55 -9.00 14.93
N THR A 157 -6.78 -8.39 13.76
CA THR A 157 -8.15 -8.19 13.25
C THR A 157 -8.91 -9.50 13.07
N GLN A 158 -8.25 -10.58 12.63
CA GLN A 158 -8.89 -11.91 12.53
C GLN A 158 -9.34 -12.45 13.89
N LEU A 159 -8.50 -12.35 14.92
CA LEU A 159 -8.84 -12.80 16.27
C LEU A 159 -9.91 -11.93 16.92
N ASP A 160 -9.83 -10.62 16.71
CA ASP A 160 -10.82 -9.66 17.22
C ASP A 160 -12.18 -9.89 16.58
N ALA A 161 -12.22 -10.14 15.26
CA ALA A 161 -13.46 -10.44 14.55
C ALA A 161 -14.13 -11.71 15.11
N GLY A 162 -13.38 -12.80 15.30
CA GLY A 162 -13.91 -14.03 15.89
C GLY A 162 -14.39 -13.83 17.34
N THR A 163 -13.65 -13.03 18.12
CA THR A 163 -14.05 -12.68 19.49
C THR A 163 -15.33 -11.85 19.52
N LEU A 164 -15.44 -10.87 18.64
CA LEU A 164 -16.60 -10.00 18.51
C LEU A 164 -17.83 -10.80 18.08
N GLU A 165 -17.68 -11.68 17.10
CA GLU A 165 -18.75 -12.58 16.66
C GLU A 165 -19.23 -13.50 17.79
N ALA A 166 -18.31 -14.09 18.55
CA ALA A 166 -18.65 -14.92 19.71
C ALA A 166 -19.43 -14.12 20.77
N LYS A 167 -18.99 -12.89 21.10
CA LYS A 167 -19.71 -12.01 22.04
C LYS A 167 -21.08 -11.61 21.51
N LEU A 168 -21.19 -11.33 20.22
CA LEU A 168 -22.44 -10.98 19.57
C LEU A 168 -23.42 -12.15 19.60
N GLN A 169 -22.95 -13.37 19.31
CA GLN A 169 -23.77 -14.57 19.43
C GLN A 169 -24.27 -14.80 20.85
N VAL A 170 -23.40 -14.66 21.86
CA VAL A 170 -23.81 -14.76 23.27
C VAL A 170 -24.86 -13.70 23.62
N HIS A 171 -24.68 -12.46 23.15
CA HIS A 171 -25.65 -11.39 23.36
C HIS A 171 -26.99 -11.67 22.69
N LEU A 172 -26.99 -12.14 21.43
CA LEU A 172 -28.21 -12.47 20.70
C LEU A 172 -28.94 -13.66 21.32
N CYS A 173 -28.23 -14.67 21.83
CA CYS A 173 -28.84 -15.80 22.53
C CYS A 173 -29.41 -15.41 23.90
N ASN A 174 -28.71 -14.57 24.66
CA ASN A 174 -29.13 -14.20 26.02
C ASN A 174 -30.12 -13.03 26.08
N ARG A 175 -30.07 -12.14 25.09
CA ARG A 175 -30.93 -10.97 24.93
C ARG A 175 -31.50 -10.94 23.53
N ASP A 176 -32.22 -12.00 23.18
CA ASP A 176 -32.97 -12.03 21.94
C ASP A 176 -34.11 -10.99 21.97
N ALA A 177 -34.70 -10.72 20.80
CA ALA A 177 -35.78 -9.76 20.68
C ALA A 177 -36.97 -10.11 21.60
N VAL A 178 -37.18 -11.40 21.88
CA VAL A 178 -38.26 -11.88 22.77
C VAL A 178 -37.95 -11.54 24.23
N CYS A 179 -36.72 -11.74 24.70
CA CYS A 179 -36.26 -11.29 26.02
C CYS A 179 -36.45 -9.78 26.16
N LEU A 180 -35.96 -8.99 25.19
CA LEU A 180 -36.10 -7.52 25.20
C LEU A 180 -37.56 -7.05 25.20
N LEU A 181 -38.42 -7.69 24.40
CA LEU A 181 -39.86 -7.45 24.43
C LEU A 181 -40.43 -7.83 25.80
N GLY A 182 -40.04 -8.95 26.37
CA GLY A 182 -40.42 -9.35 27.72
C GLY A 182 -40.03 -8.29 28.76
N GLU A 183 -38.82 -7.74 28.69
CA GLU A 183 -38.39 -6.67 29.61
C GLU A 183 -39.22 -5.41 29.43
N PHE A 184 -39.46 -5.00 28.18
CA PHE A 184 -40.27 -3.83 27.87
C PHE A 184 -41.73 -3.98 28.32
N LEU A 185 -42.32 -5.16 28.09
CA LEU A 185 -43.69 -5.48 28.43
C LEU A 185 -43.89 -5.71 29.94
N ARG A 186 -42.85 -6.11 30.69
CA ARG A 186 -42.92 -6.25 32.16
C ARG A 186 -43.36 -4.97 32.86
N ASP A 187 -42.95 -3.83 32.30
CA ASP A 187 -43.23 -2.52 32.88
C ASP A 187 -44.58 -1.95 32.43
N ILE A 188 -45.28 -2.60 31.50
CA ILE A 188 -46.60 -2.18 31.01
C ILE A 188 -47.68 -2.75 31.95
N PRO A 189 -48.60 -1.90 32.46
CA PRO A 189 -49.71 -2.39 33.29
C PRO A 189 -50.58 -3.38 32.50
N LYS A 190 -51.02 -4.45 33.15
CA LYS A 190 -51.82 -5.48 32.48
C LYS A 190 -53.23 -4.95 32.23
N PRO A 191 -53.90 -5.35 31.13
CA PRO A 191 -55.29 -4.96 30.87
C PRO A 191 -56.28 -5.41 31.95
N SER A 192 -55.92 -6.43 32.74
CA SER A 192 -56.70 -6.95 33.86
C SER A 192 -56.58 -6.12 35.14
N ASP A 193 -55.63 -5.17 35.21
CA ASP A 193 -55.42 -4.37 36.40
C ASP A 193 -56.51 -3.30 36.55
N ALA A 194 -56.67 -2.75 37.76
CA ALA A 194 -57.72 -1.76 38.02
C ALA A 194 -57.55 -0.50 37.13
N PRO A 195 -58.59 0.01 36.46
CA PRO A 195 -58.47 1.12 35.51
C PRO A 195 -57.79 2.37 36.08
N ASN A 196 -58.10 2.70 37.33
CA ASN A 196 -57.52 3.85 38.03
C ASN A 196 -56.01 3.71 38.29
N TRP A 197 -55.54 2.47 38.48
CA TRP A 197 -54.12 2.17 38.67
C TRP A 197 -53.37 2.21 37.34
N ILE A 198 -53.94 1.62 36.28
CA ILE A 198 -53.42 1.68 34.90
C ILE A 198 -53.20 3.14 34.48
N TRP A 199 -54.21 3.99 34.69
CA TRP A 199 -54.16 5.40 34.31
C TRP A 199 -53.05 6.18 35.05
N LYS A 200 -52.90 5.96 36.36
CA LYS A 200 -51.80 6.56 37.14
C LYS A 200 -50.43 6.14 36.62
N GLN A 201 -50.27 4.87 36.26
CA GLN A 201 -49.00 4.33 35.79
C GLN A 201 -48.63 4.84 34.40
N LEU A 202 -49.60 4.99 33.49
CA LEU A 202 -49.39 5.60 32.18
C LEU A 202 -48.99 7.07 32.31
N GLN A 203 -49.67 7.84 33.16
CA GLN A 203 -49.32 9.26 33.40
C GLN A 203 -47.95 9.44 34.08
N ALA A 204 -47.52 8.49 34.91
CA ALA A 204 -46.18 8.53 35.51
C ALA A 204 -45.10 8.31 34.43
N ARG A 205 -45.34 7.44 33.45
CA ARG A 205 -44.41 7.17 32.34
C ARG A 205 -44.33 8.30 31.34
N GLU A 206 -45.46 8.91 30.97
CA GLU A 206 -45.47 10.10 30.10
C GLU A 206 -44.59 11.22 30.68
N ARG A 207 -44.60 11.39 32.01
CA ARG A 207 -43.75 12.36 32.71
C ARG A 207 -42.27 11.98 32.72
N CYS A 208 -41.92 10.70 32.92
CA CYS A 208 -40.53 10.23 32.81
C CYS A 208 -39.93 10.38 31.40
N THR A 209 -40.75 10.23 30.36
CA THR A 209 -40.28 10.33 28.95
C THR A 209 -40.00 11.78 28.54
N GLN A 210 -40.50 12.77 29.28
CA GLN A 210 -40.30 14.20 29.04
C GLN A 210 -39.06 14.80 29.72
N GLN A 211 -38.26 14.00 30.44
CA GLN A 211 -36.94 14.43 30.95
C GLN A 211 -35.80 13.59 30.36
N PRO A 212 -35.31 13.93 29.15
CA PRO A 212 -34.09 13.33 28.62
C PRO A 212 -32.88 14.11 29.16
N GLY A 213 -32.34 13.65 30.29
CA GLY A 213 -31.04 14.12 30.77
C GLY A 213 -30.99 14.23 32.28
N LEU A 214 -30.47 13.18 32.92
CA LEU A 214 -29.71 13.16 34.18
C LEU A 214 -29.74 11.74 34.76
N ALA A 215 -29.02 10.82 34.12
CA ALA A 215 -28.57 9.57 34.75
C ALA A 215 -27.49 8.92 33.89
N ALA A 216 -26.30 9.52 33.91
CA ALA A 216 -25.06 8.86 33.52
C ALA A 216 -23.93 9.42 34.41
N GLU A 217 -23.79 8.83 35.60
CA GLU A 217 -22.53 8.71 36.35
C GLU A 217 -22.43 7.26 36.85
#